data_AF-A0AAN8Q2A9-F1
#
_entry.id   AF-A0AAN8Q2A9-F1
#
_cell.length_a   1.000
_cell.length_b   1.000
_cell.length_c   1.000
_cell.angle_alpha   90.00
_cell.angle_beta   90.00
_cell.angle_gamma   90.00
#
_symmetry.space_group_name_H-M   'P 1'
#
loop_
_entity.id
_entity.type
_entity.pdbx_description
1 polymer ?
#
loop_
_entity_poly.entity_id
_entity_poly.type
_entity_poly.pdbx_seq_one_letter_code
_entity_poly.pdbx_strand_id
1 'polypeptide(L)'
;MATPSKDTDNKDVKGLVFSPIKSPVAELPKGNLTGKPRKLKDGAADVHNLILTWKGLNIDGTNLFNQIANIKLEKVFQVDGETEEEKCNLPSNLEPLCEQLLKLHKDMKKVVVKLVRISEMIKGIIELSDYQHGETGTEVFFKTWNLHDFSQTVSEICEMFEKELKLKKCLIENIAHSDTRKLLMFYSAAWIHQPYISTQLDFLVDSLLLETGLK
;
A
#
# COMPACT_ATOMS: atom_id res chain seq x y z
N MET A 1 -13.12 -89.66 1.01
CA MET A 1 -12.94 -88.54 0.05
C MET A 1 -11.84 -87.62 0.60
N ALA A 2 -10.72 -87.53 -0.12
CA ALA A 2 -9.68 -86.48 -0.19
C ALA A 2 -9.18 -85.71 1.08
N THR A 3 -7.87 -85.80 1.33
CA THR A 3 -6.97 -84.67 1.74
C THR A 3 -6.71 -83.75 0.52
N PRO A 4 -6.31 -82.44 0.59
CA PRO A 4 -5.18 -81.89 1.38
C PRO A 4 -5.15 -80.36 1.77
N SER A 5 -4.17 -79.98 2.61
CA SER A 5 -3.17 -78.86 2.55
C SER A 5 -3.49 -77.47 1.96
N LYS A 6 -3.20 -76.38 2.71
CA LYS A 6 -2.03 -75.47 2.48
C LYS A 6 -1.94 -74.27 3.45
N ASP A 7 -0.70 -74.00 3.86
CA ASP A 7 -0.18 -72.78 4.49
C ASP A 7 -0.55 -71.48 3.75
N THR A 8 -0.63 -70.36 4.48
CA THR A 8 0.18 -69.15 4.16
C THR A 8 0.16 -68.15 5.33
N ASP A 9 1.38 -67.91 5.79
CA ASP A 9 1.88 -66.77 6.55
C ASP A 9 1.49 -65.43 5.91
N ASN A 10 0.98 -64.45 6.66
CA ASN A 10 1.43 -63.08 6.48
C ASN A 10 1.14 -62.17 7.69
N LYS A 11 2.20 -61.50 8.12
CA LYS A 11 2.25 -60.41 9.08
C LYS A 11 1.51 -59.19 8.52
N ASP A 12 0.71 -58.52 9.35
CA ASP A 12 0.41 -57.10 9.13
C ASP A 12 0.56 -56.29 10.42
N VAL A 13 1.84 -55.94 10.63
CA VAL A 13 2.34 -54.61 10.96
C VAL A 13 1.29 -53.57 11.39
N LYS A 14 1.41 -53.19 12.67
CA LYS A 14 1.09 -51.88 13.27
C LYS A 14 0.61 -50.80 12.26
N GLY A 15 -0.70 -50.68 12.11
CA GLY A 15 -1.33 -49.44 11.68
C GLY A 15 -1.37 -48.48 12.86
N LEU A 16 -0.29 -47.73 13.10
CA LEU A 16 -0.37 -46.47 13.84
C LEU A 16 -1.29 -45.54 13.05
N VAL A 17 -2.58 -45.56 13.40
CA VAL A 17 -3.55 -44.61 12.86
C VAL A 17 -3.17 -43.24 13.41
N PHE A 18 -2.40 -42.49 12.64
CA PHE A 18 -2.19 -41.07 12.89
C PHE A 18 -3.57 -40.40 12.83
N SER A 19 -4.08 -40.04 14.00
CA SER A 19 -5.23 -39.14 14.09
C SER A 19 -4.82 -37.82 13.44
N PRO A 20 -5.66 -37.19 12.60
CA PRO A 20 -5.33 -35.89 12.03
C PRO A 20 -5.06 -34.89 13.16
N ILE A 21 -3.82 -34.39 13.22
CA ILE A 21 -3.49 -33.26 14.09
C ILE A 21 -4.30 -32.09 13.56
N LYS A 22 -5.32 -31.67 14.32
CA LYS A 22 -5.99 -30.40 14.06
C LYS A 22 -4.92 -29.31 14.14
N SER A 23 -4.74 -28.60 13.03
CA SER A 23 -3.85 -27.45 12.96
C SER A 23 -4.18 -26.46 14.10
N PRO A 24 -3.19 -25.83 14.75
CA PRO A 24 -3.44 -24.80 15.76
C PRO A 24 -4.02 -23.51 15.17
N VAL A 25 -4.22 -23.45 13.85
CA VAL A 25 -4.88 -22.32 13.18
C VAL A 25 -6.27 -22.19 13.79
N ALA A 26 -6.45 -21.17 14.62
CA ALA A 26 -7.75 -20.76 15.11
C ALA A 26 -8.64 -20.51 13.88
N GLU A 27 -9.66 -21.34 13.70
CA GLU A 27 -10.71 -21.03 12.74
C GLU A 27 -11.33 -19.70 13.17
N LEU A 28 -11.21 -18.67 12.33
CA LEU A 28 -11.84 -17.37 12.57
C LEU A 28 -13.31 -17.59 12.95
N PRO A 29 -13.81 -16.96 14.02
CA PRO A 29 -15.20 -17.13 14.45
C PRO A 29 -16.14 -16.88 13.27
N LYS A 30 -16.89 -17.92 12.85
CA LYS A 30 -17.86 -17.87 11.74
C LYS A 30 -19.15 -17.11 12.11
N GLY A 31 -19.05 -16.13 13.01
CA GLY A 31 -20.13 -15.24 13.42
C GLY A 31 -19.95 -13.85 12.81
N ASN A 32 -21.04 -13.08 12.71
CA ASN A 32 -20.96 -11.67 12.31
C ASN A 32 -20.07 -10.91 13.31
N LEU A 33 -18.89 -10.48 12.85
CA LEU A 33 -17.98 -9.65 13.65
C LEU A 33 -18.73 -8.37 14.06
N THR A 34 -18.81 -8.10 15.36
CA THR A 34 -19.33 -6.85 15.92
C THR A 34 -18.24 -6.20 16.78
N GLY A 35 -18.22 -4.87 16.90
CA GLY A 35 -17.24 -4.16 17.73
C GLY A 35 -15.85 -4.03 17.10
N LYS A 36 -14.78 -4.20 17.90
CA LYS A 36 -13.37 -3.93 17.53
C LYS A 36 -12.89 -4.72 16.30
N PRO A 37 -13.14 -6.04 16.16
CA PRO A 37 -12.66 -6.82 15.01
C PRO A 37 -13.27 -6.38 13.68
N ARG A 38 -14.53 -5.91 13.70
CA ARG A 38 -15.17 -5.39 12.47
C ARG A 38 -14.52 -4.10 12.00
N LYS A 39 -14.25 -3.16 12.92
CA LYS A 39 -13.57 -1.91 12.57
C LYS A 39 -12.18 -2.16 11.97
N LEU A 40 -11.45 -3.14 12.49
CA LEU A 40 -10.14 -3.53 11.95
C LEU A 40 -10.25 -4.15 10.55
N LYS A 41 -11.22 -5.04 10.34
CA LYS A 41 -11.49 -5.63 9.02
C LYS A 41 -11.91 -4.60 7.97
N ASP A 42 -12.84 -3.72 8.33
CA ASP A 42 -13.29 -2.64 7.44
C ASP A 42 -12.12 -1.68 7.15
N GLY A 43 -11.30 -1.36 8.16
CA GLY A 43 -10.09 -0.56 8.00
C GLY A 43 -9.05 -1.20 7.07
N ALA A 44 -8.86 -2.51 7.12
CA ALA A 44 -7.97 -3.23 6.20
C ALA A 44 -8.44 -3.13 4.74
N ALA A 45 -9.74 -3.32 4.50
CA ALA A 45 -10.33 -3.13 3.17
C ALA A 45 -10.15 -1.68 2.68
N ASP A 46 -10.38 -0.71 3.55
CA ASP A 46 -10.22 0.71 3.23
C ASP A 46 -8.77 1.07 2.91
N VAL A 47 -7.78 0.55 3.65
CA VAL A 47 -6.35 0.74 3.36
C VAL A 47 -6.03 0.24 1.95
N HIS A 48 -6.44 -0.97 1.60
CA HIS A 48 -6.22 -1.52 0.27
C HIS A 48 -6.87 -0.65 -0.82
N ASN A 49 -8.13 -0.25 -0.64
CA ASN A 49 -8.83 0.60 -1.61
C ASN A 49 -8.18 1.98 -1.78
N LEU A 50 -7.68 2.57 -0.69
CA LEU A 50 -6.96 3.83 -0.70
C LEU A 50 -5.63 3.70 -1.46
N ILE A 51 -4.90 2.60 -1.29
CA ILE A 51 -3.66 2.33 -2.03
C ILE A 51 -3.94 2.15 -3.52
N LEU A 52 -5.01 1.44 -3.90
CA LEU A 52 -5.42 1.36 -5.31
C LEU A 52 -5.77 2.74 -5.88
N THR A 53 -6.48 3.57 -5.11
CA THR A 53 -6.80 4.94 -5.49
C THR A 53 -5.52 5.77 -5.71
N TRP A 54 -4.55 5.65 -4.80
CA TRP A 54 -3.24 6.30 -4.95
C TRP A 54 -2.52 5.84 -6.21
N LYS A 55 -2.46 4.53 -6.48
CA LYS A 55 -1.82 3.97 -7.68
C LYS A 55 -2.44 4.57 -8.95
N GLY A 56 -3.77 4.72 -9.02
CA GLY A 56 -4.46 5.40 -10.11
C GLY A 56 -4.06 6.87 -10.26
N LEU A 57 -4.10 7.64 -9.17
CA LEU A 57 -3.67 9.04 -9.17
C LEU A 57 -2.20 9.19 -9.59
N ASN A 58 -1.33 8.25 -9.24
CA ASN A 58 0.08 8.27 -9.62
C ASN A 58 0.26 8.12 -11.14
N ILE A 59 -0.52 7.25 -11.77
CA ILE A 59 -0.56 7.07 -13.22
C ILE A 59 -1.04 8.35 -13.91
N ASP A 60 -2.13 8.93 -13.44
CA ASP A 60 -2.65 10.20 -13.97
C ASP A 60 -1.62 11.33 -13.88
N GLY A 61 -0.93 11.42 -12.73
CA GLY A 61 0.13 12.39 -12.53
C GLY A 61 1.34 12.14 -13.43
N THR A 62 1.65 10.88 -13.74
CA THR A 62 2.73 10.53 -14.68
C THR A 62 2.41 11.05 -16.08
N ASN A 63 1.15 10.94 -16.52
CA ASN A 63 0.71 11.48 -17.80
C ASN A 63 0.84 13.01 -17.85
N LEU A 64 0.49 13.71 -16.77
CA LEU A 64 0.66 15.15 -16.67
C LEU A 64 2.15 15.55 -16.65
N PHE A 65 2.98 14.85 -15.87
CA PHE A 65 4.45 15.06 -15.85
C PHE A 65 5.07 14.90 -17.23
N ASN A 66 4.67 13.86 -17.97
CA ASN A 66 5.16 13.62 -19.33
C ASN A 66 4.75 14.72 -20.30
N GLN A 67 3.51 15.21 -20.22
CA GLN A 67 3.06 16.34 -21.06
C GLN A 67 3.89 17.60 -20.78
N ILE A 68 4.10 17.95 -19.51
CA ILE A 68 4.93 19.09 -19.12
C ILE A 68 6.37 18.90 -19.61
N ALA A 69 6.93 17.70 -19.40
CA ALA A 69 8.29 17.40 -19.81
C ALA A 69 8.48 17.53 -21.33
N ASN A 70 7.54 17.03 -22.13
CA ASN A 70 7.58 17.14 -23.59
C ASN A 70 7.52 18.60 -24.05
N ILE A 71 6.61 19.41 -23.48
CA ILE A 71 6.52 20.85 -23.78
C ILE A 71 7.85 21.55 -23.50
N LYS A 72 8.50 21.24 -22.38
CA LYS A 72 9.80 21.83 -22.03
C LYS A 72 10.92 21.34 -22.94
N LEU A 73 10.95 20.06 -23.29
CA LEU A 73 11.92 19.52 -24.22
C LEU A 73 11.81 20.16 -25.61
N GLU A 74 10.59 20.38 -26.11
CA GLU A 74 10.35 20.97 -27.43
C GLU A 74 10.56 22.48 -27.48
N LYS A 75 10.11 23.22 -26.46
CA LYS A 75 10.06 24.69 -26.52
C LYS A 75 11.17 25.40 -25.76
N VAL A 76 11.77 24.75 -24.77
CA VAL A 76 12.78 25.38 -23.89
C VAL A 76 14.18 24.84 -24.16
N PHE A 77 14.30 23.55 -24.48
CA PHE A 77 15.60 22.88 -24.64
C PHE A 77 16.02 22.61 -26.09
N GLN A 78 15.22 22.95 -27.11
CA GLN A 78 15.56 22.80 -28.54
C GLN A 78 16.02 24.10 -29.22
N VAL A 79 16.05 25.25 -28.52
CA VAL A 79 16.45 26.53 -29.11
C VAL A 79 17.97 26.71 -29.04
N ASP A 80 18.67 26.20 -30.04
CA ASP A 80 20.11 26.44 -30.29
C ASP A 80 20.36 27.75 -31.08
N GLY A 81 19.40 28.70 -31.16
CA GLY A 81 19.53 29.79 -32.13
C GLY A 81 18.82 31.14 -31.92
N GLU A 82 18.03 31.39 -30.88
CA GLU A 82 17.27 32.66 -30.80
C GLU A 82 17.39 33.39 -29.45
N THR A 83 17.30 34.71 -29.58
CA THR A 83 17.72 35.82 -28.72
C THR A 83 17.28 35.70 -27.25
N GLU A 84 18.09 36.24 -26.33
CA GLU A 84 17.90 36.19 -24.87
C GLU A 84 16.52 36.69 -24.36
N GLU A 85 15.75 37.38 -25.20
CA GLU A 85 14.44 37.96 -24.87
C GLU A 85 13.28 36.94 -24.88
N GLU A 86 13.39 35.81 -25.59
CA GLU A 86 12.31 34.79 -25.64
C GLU A 86 12.44 33.69 -24.56
N LYS A 87 13.60 33.60 -23.89
CA LYS A 87 13.83 32.61 -22.81
C LYS A 87 12.96 32.82 -21.57
N CYS A 88 12.32 33.98 -21.41
CA CYS A 88 11.62 34.37 -20.18
C CYS A 88 10.13 34.01 -20.14
N ASN A 89 9.51 33.64 -21.27
CA ASN A 89 8.08 33.35 -21.30
C ASN A 89 7.82 31.85 -21.16
N LEU A 90 7.36 31.44 -19.97
CA LEU A 90 6.82 30.10 -19.76
C LEU A 90 5.71 29.85 -20.80
N PRO A 91 5.72 28.71 -21.53
CA PRO A 91 4.67 28.40 -22.49
C PRO A 91 3.28 28.48 -21.85
N SER A 92 2.37 29.24 -22.46
CA SER A 92 1.00 29.45 -21.95
C SER A 92 0.21 28.15 -21.74
N ASN A 93 0.61 27.07 -22.41
CA ASN A 93 0.02 25.75 -22.26
C ASN A 93 0.50 24.96 -21.01
N LEU A 94 1.45 25.49 -20.21
CA LEU A 94 1.92 24.86 -18.98
C LEU A 94 1.05 25.15 -17.76
N GLU A 95 0.52 26.36 -17.66
CA GLU A 95 -0.34 26.78 -16.55
C GLU A 95 -1.50 25.81 -16.30
N PRO A 96 -2.34 25.44 -17.29
CA PRO A 96 -3.45 24.51 -17.07
C PRO A 96 -2.99 23.10 -16.66
N LEU A 97 -1.78 22.67 -17.05
CA LEU A 97 -1.21 21.39 -16.61
C LEU A 97 -0.74 21.45 -15.16
N CYS A 98 -0.16 22.59 -14.75
CA CYS A 98 0.25 22.81 -13.36
C CYS A 98 -0.96 22.89 -12.42
N GLU A 99 -2.05 23.54 -12.85
CA GLU A 99 -3.31 23.55 -12.11
C GLU A 99 -3.90 22.14 -11.93
N GLN A 100 -3.86 21.32 -13.00
CA GLN A 100 -4.26 19.91 -12.92
C GLN A 100 -3.38 19.11 -11.96
N LEU A 101 -2.06 19.32 -11.96
CA LEU A 101 -1.15 18.70 -10.99
C LEU A 101 -1.47 19.12 -9.56
N LEU A 102 -1.78 20.40 -9.32
CA LEU A 102 -2.18 20.88 -7.99
C LEU A 102 -3.49 20.24 -7.52
N LYS A 103 -4.47 20.08 -8.41
CA LYS A 103 -5.71 19.37 -8.11
C LYS A 103 -5.44 17.90 -7.79
N LEU A 104 -4.65 17.22 -8.62
CA LEU A 104 -4.27 15.83 -8.41
C LEU A 104 -3.54 15.62 -7.08
N HIS A 105 -2.62 16.51 -6.73
CA HIS A 105 -1.94 16.48 -5.45
C HIS A 105 -2.89 16.71 -4.26
N LYS A 106 -3.92 17.57 -4.40
CA LYS A 106 -4.97 17.70 -3.37
C LYS A 106 -5.74 16.39 -3.19
N ASP A 107 -6.01 15.66 -4.27
CA ASP A 107 -6.70 14.38 -4.21
C ASP A 107 -5.80 13.28 -3.61
N MET A 108 -4.52 13.25 -3.95
CA MET A 108 -3.52 12.40 -3.28
C MET A 108 -3.44 12.70 -1.78
N LYS A 109 -3.43 13.98 -1.39
CA LYS A 109 -3.45 14.37 0.03
C LYS A 109 -4.69 13.84 0.75
N LYS A 110 -5.87 13.84 0.12
CA LYS A 110 -7.08 13.26 0.71
C LYS A 110 -6.92 11.77 0.97
N VAL A 111 -6.25 11.03 0.08
CA VAL A 111 -5.95 9.60 0.29
C VAL A 111 -5.09 9.40 1.53
N VAL A 112 -3.98 10.14 1.66
CA VAL A 112 -3.07 10.03 2.82
C VAL A 112 -3.78 10.40 4.12
N VAL A 113 -4.57 11.47 4.13
CA VAL A 113 -5.36 11.85 5.32
C VAL A 113 -6.31 10.73 5.75
N LYS A 114 -6.94 10.02 4.79
CA LYS A 114 -7.81 8.89 5.12
C LYS A 114 -7.01 7.70 5.67
N LEU A 115 -5.83 7.41 5.11
CA LEU A 115 -4.93 6.37 5.65
C LEU A 115 -4.53 6.67 7.10
N VAL A 116 -4.10 7.91 7.38
CA VAL A 116 -3.71 8.35 8.74
C VAL A 116 -4.89 8.22 9.71
N ARG A 117 -6.11 8.59 9.30
CA ARG A 117 -7.31 8.42 10.13
C ARG A 117 -7.59 6.95 10.48
N ILE A 118 -7.32 6.02 9.59
CA ILE A 118 -7.43 4.58 9.88
C ILE A 118 -6.37 4.18 10.90
N SER A 119 -5.12 4.63 10.76
CA SER A 119 -4.06 4.40 11.75
C SER A 119 -4.44 4.94 13.14
N GLU A 120 -4.94 6.19 13.21
CA GLU A 120 -5.40 6.81 14.47
C GLU A 120 -6.58 6.04 15.09
N MET A 121 -7.52 5.58 14.26
CA MET A 121 -8.63 4.74 14.74
C MET A 121 -8.09 3.44 15.37
N ILE A 122 -7.13 2.77 14.74
CA ILE A 122 -6.54 1.53 15.27
C ILE A 122 -5.82 1.80 16.60
N LYS A 123 -5.04 2.87 16.68
CA LYS A 123 -4.38 3.30 17.93
C LYS A 123 -5.39 3.58 19.03
N GLY A 124 -6.48 4.28 18.73
CA GLY A 124 -7.57 4.50 19.70
C GLY A 124 -8.25 3.20 20.15
N ILE A 125 -8.31 2.17 19.30
CA ILE A 125 -8.80 0.84 19.71
C ILE A 125 -7.81 0.17 20.68
N ILE A 126 -6.50 0.32 20.47
CA ILE A 126 -5.44 -0.18 21.37
C ILE A 126 -5.55 0.49 22.73
N GLU A 127 -5.49 1.82 22.77
CA GLU A 127 -5.53 2.60 24.01
C GLU A 127 -6.78 2.28 24.85
N LEU A 128 -7.94 2.16 24.19
CA LEU A 128 -9.18 1.78 24.86
C LEU A 128 -9.13 0.34 25.38
N SER A 129 -8.49 -0.57 24.65
CA SER A 129 -8.34 -1.95 25.07
C SER A 129 -7.43 -2.08 26.29
N ASP A 130 -6.29 -1.39 26.25
CA ASP A 130 -5.30 -1.38 27.32
C ASP A 130 -5.88 -0.77 28.61
N TYR A 131 -6.68 0.30 28.47
CA TYR A 131 -7.37 0.91 29.59
C TYR A 131 -8.40 -0.04 30.25
N GLN A 132 -9.10 -0.86 29.46
CA GLN A 132 -10.18 -1.71 29.94
C GLN A 132 -9.70 -3.04 30.53
N HIS A 133 -8.62 -3.62 29.98
CA HIS A 133 -8.23 -5.01 30.28
C HIS A 133 -6.76 -5.16 30.73
N GLY A 134 -6.00 -4.06 30.86
CA GLY A 134 -4.55 -4.10 31.02
C GLY A 134 -3.85 -4.32 29.67
N GLU A 135 -2.52 -4.48 29.67
CA GLU A 135 -1.70 -4.55 28.45
C GLU A 135 -2.22 -5.62 27.47
N THR A 136 -2.85 -5.20 26.36
CA THR A 136 -3.52 -6.10 25.41
C THR A 136 -2.54 -6.76 24.43
N GLY A 137 -1.23 -6.60 24.65
CA GLY A 137 -0.15 -6.96 23.73
C GLY A 137 -0.09 -8.43 23.32
N THR A 138 -0.76 -9.32 24.05
CA THR A 138 -0.68 -10.77 23.85
C THR A 138 -1.93 -11.44 23.28
N GLU A 139 -3.07 -10.73 23.16
CA GLU A 139 -4.31 -11.33 22.64
C GLU A 139 -4.31 -11.31 21.10
N VAL A 140 -4.42 -12.50 20.49
CA VAL A 140 -4.54 -12.64 19.03
C VAL A 140 -5.97 -12.27 18.62
N PHE A 141 -6.12 -11.21 17.83
CA PHE A 141 -7.43 -10.69 17.41
C PHE A 141 -7.95 -11.34 16.13
N PHE A 142 -7.05 -11.86 15.29
CA PHE A 142 -7.36 -12.46 14.00
C PHE A 142 -6.75 -13.86 13.85
N LYS A 143 -6.07 -14.18 12.74
CA LYS A 143 -5.51 -15.51 12.53
C LYS A 143 -4.24 -15.69 13.36
N THR A 144 -3.30 -14.76 13.19
CA THR A 144 -2.00 -14.79 13.86
C THR A 144 -1.61 -13.45 14.48
N TRP A 145 -2.25 -12.36 14.06
CA TRP A 145 -1.90 -11.02 14.51
C TRP A 145 -2.63 -10.60 15.79
N ASN A 146 -1.86 -9.97 16.67
CA ASN A 146 -2.39 -9.15 17.76
C ASN A 146 -2.68 -7.73 17.26
N LEU A 147 -3.24 -6.89 18.13
CA LEU A 147 -3.64 -5.53 17.76
C LEU A 147 -2.45 -4.60 17.45
N HIS A 148 -1.28 -4.84 18.06
CA HIS A 148 -0.06 -4.07 17.79
C HIS A 148 0.50 -4.38 16.40
N ASP A 149 0.45 -5.64 15.95
CA ASP A 149 0.89 -6.03 14.60
C ASP A 149 0.10 -5.27 13.53
N PHE A 150 -1.21 -5.14 13.73
CA PHE A 150 -2.10 -4.32 12.89
C PHE A 150 -1.69 -2.84 12.89
N SER A 151 -1.52 -2.26 14.08
CA SER A 151 -1.15 -0.85 14.22
C SER A 151 0.21 -0.56 13.60
N GLN A 152 1.18 -1.43 13.81
CA GLN A 152 2.53 -1.29 13.27
C GLN A 152 2.50 -1.33 11.74
N THR A 153 1.84 -2.33 11.16
CA THR A 153 1.70 -2.48 9.71
C THR A 153 1.04 -1.26 9.07
N VAL A 154 -0.11 -0.81 9.62
CA VAL A 154 -0.82 0.34 9.06
C VAL A 154 -0.03 1.64 9.26
N SER A 155 0.70 1.79 10.36
CA SER A 155 1.56 2.95 10.61
C SER A 155 2.72 3.01 9.62
N GLU A 156 3.38 1.88 9.34
CA GLU A 156 4.47 1.81 8.35
C GLU A 156 3.98 2.19 6.95
N ILE A 157 2.82 1.68 6.54
CA ILE A 157 2.15 2.10 5.30
C ILE A 157 1.92 3.62 5.31
N CYS A 158 1.33 4.17 6.37
CA CYS A 158 1.06 5.62 6.45
C CYS A 158 2.34 6.46 6.29
N GLU A 159 3.42 6.09 6.98
CA GLU A 159 4.69 6.81 6.92
C GLU A 159 5.27 6.86 5.50
N MET A 160 5.18 5.75 4.76
CA MET A 160 5.64 5.67 3.36
C MET A 160 4.87 6.67 2.48
N PHE A 161 3.54 6.68 2.58
CA PHE A 161 2.70 7.57 1.78
C PHE A 161 2.80 9.04 2.21
N GLU A 162 3.02 9.34 3.49
CA GLU A 162 3.26 10.71 3.96
C GLU A 162 4.60 11.26 3.43
N LYS A 163 5.67 10.45 3.46
CA LYS A 163 6.98 10.83 2.91
C LYS A 163 6.89 11.04 1.40
N GLU A 164 6.22 10.12 0.69
CA GLU A 164 6.03 10.23 -0.76
C GLU A 164 5.18 11.45 -1.14
N LEU A 165 4.12 11.76 -0.39
CA LEU A 165 3.30 12.95 -0.64
C LEU A 165 4.12 14.25 -0.52
N LYS A 166 5.02 14.33 0.48
CA LYS A 166 5.91 15.50 0.64
C LYS A 166 6.85 15.65 -0.56
N LEU A 167 7.40 14.54 -1.07
CA LEU A 167 8.19 14.56 -2.30
C LEU A 167 7.36 15.04 -3.48
N LYS A 168 6.19 14.46 -3.70
CA LYS A 168 5.30 14.83 -4.82
C LYS A 168 4.95 16.31 -4.79
N LYS A 169 4.73 16.90 -3.61
CA LYS A 169 4.56 18.35 -3.46
C LYS A 169 5.77 19.14 -3.98
N CYS A 170 6.98 18.75 -3.58
CA CYS A 170 8.21 19.38 -4.05
C CYS A 170 8.34 19.26 -5.59
N LEU A 171 8.05 18.08 -6.15
CA LEU A 171 8.15 17.87 -7.60
C LEU A 171 7.21 18.76 -8.40
N ILE A 172 5.93 18.87 -7.99
CA ILE A 172 4.95 19.72 -8.71
C ILE A 172 5.30 21.20 -8.62
N GLU A 173 5.90 21.64 -7.52
CA GLU A 173 6.32 23.05 -7.33
C GLU A 173 7.52 23.40 -8.21
N ASN A 174 8.33 22.42 -8.63
CA ASN A 174 9.61 22.67 -9.31
C ASN A 174 9.63 22.25 -10.79
N ILE A 175 8.74 21.37 -11.26
CA ILE A 175 8.82 20.83 -12.62
C ILE A 175 8.73 21.90 -13.72
N ALA A 176 7.80 22.86 -13.57
CA ALA A 176 7.63 23.95 -14.51
C ALA A 176 8.85 24.90 -14.54
N HIS A 177 9.56 25.02 -13.42
CA HIS A 177 10.74 25.87 -13.26
C HIS A 177 12.08 25.16 -13.50
N SER A 178 12.09 23.88 -13.87
CA SER A 178 13.33 23.15 -14.15
C SER A 178 14.17 23.79 -15.28
N ASP A 179 15.40 24.22 -14.98
CA ASP A 179 16.28 24.92 -15.92
C ASP A 179 17.10 23.98 -16.82
N THR A 180 17.10 22.67 -16.52
CA THR A 180 17.92 21.71 -17.27
C THR A 180 17.14 20.45 -17.61
N ARG A 181 17.45 19.87 -18.77
CA ARG A 181 16.91 18.57 -19.19
C ARG A 181 17.17 17.47 -18.16
N LYS A 182 18.35 17.47 -17.52
CA LYS A 182 18.71 16.48 -16.50
C LYS A 182 17.79 16.55 -15.28
N LEU A 183 17.53 17.77 -14.78
CA LEU A 183 16.66 17.99 -13.63
C LEU A 183 15.20 17.64 -13.95
N LEU A 184 14.75 17.98 -15.17
CA LEU A 184 13.42 17.58 -15.64
C LEU A 184 13.26 16.05 -15.67
N MET A 185 14.24 15.33 -16.24
CA MET A 185 14.23 13.85 -16.25
C MET A 185 14.28 13.26 -14.85
N PHE A 186 15.05 13.86 -13.94
CA PHE A 186 15.08 13.46 -12.54
C PHE A 186 13.71 13.61 -11.89
N TYR A 187 13.01 14.73 -12.09
CA TYR A 187 11.67 14.93 -11.54
C TYR A 187 10.65 13.92 -12.08
N SER A 188 10.69 13.62 -13.39
CA SER A 188 9.84 12.59 -13.99
C SER A 188 10.15 11.21 -13.41
N ALA A 189 11.42 10.84 -13.28
CA ALA A 189 11.82 9.56 -12.70
C ALA A 189 11.40 9.44 -11.24
N ALA A 190 11.61 10.49 -10.43
CA ALA A 190 11.21 10.54 -9.03
C ALA A 190 9.69 10.37 -8.87
N TRP A 191 8.89 10.99 -9.76
CA TRP A 191 7.44 10.83 -9.74
C TRP A 191 7.01 9.38 -10.02
N ILE A 192 7.60 8.76 -11.05
CA ILE A 192 7.25 7.42 -11.52
C ILE A 192 7.63 6.35 -10.49
N HIS A 193 8.86 6.41 -10.00
CA HIS A 193 9.43 5.35 -9.19
C HIS A 193 9.06 5.41 -7.71
N GLN A 194 8.52 6.53 -7.23
CA GLN A 194 8.02 6.70 -5.86
C GLN A 194 9.01 6.21 -4.79
N PRO A 195 10.18 6.86 -4.65
CA PRO A 195 11.31 6.34 -3.89
C PRO A 195 11.03 6.11 -2.40
N TYR A 196 9.98 6.73 -1.84
CA TYR A 196 9.59 6.51 -0.44
C TYR A 196 8.59 5.37 -0.26
N ILE A 197 8.11 4.79 -1.36
CA ILE A 197 7.27 3.59 -1.34
C ILE A 197 8.18 2.35 -1.40
N SER A 198 8.43 1.75 -0.24
CA SER A 198 9.12 0.47 -0.07
C SER A 198 8.51 -0.65 -0.93
N THR A 199 9.38 -1.53 -1.42
CA THR A 199 9.00 -2.75 -2.14
C THR A 199 8.18 -3.73 -1.29
N GLN A 200 8.22 -3.57 0.03
CA GLN A 200 7.45 -4.39 0.98
C GLN A 200 5.97 -3.99 1.05
N LEU A 201 5.55 -2.88 0.42
CA LEU A 201 4.17 -2.40 0.49
C LEU A 201 3.15 -3.50 0.15
N ASP A 202 3.34 -4.18 -0.98
CA ASP A 202 2.39 -5.19 -1.44
C ASP A 202 2.35 -6.38 -0.46
N PHE A 203 3.48 -6.74 0.17
CA PHE A 203 3.53 -7.74 1.23
C PHE A 203 2.75 -7.30 2.48
N LEU A 204 2.98 -6.08 2.96
CA LEU A 204 2.28 -5.55 4.15
C LEU A 204 0.76 -5.52 3.94
N VAL A 205 0.31 -5.08 2.76
CA VAL A 205 -1.12 -5.04 2.41
C VAL A 205 -1.69 -6.43 2.26
N ASP A 206 -0.96 -7.36 1.62
CA ASP A 206 -1.39 -8.75 1.49
C ASP A 206 -1.50 -9.45 2.84
N SER A 207 -0.55 -9.23 3.75
CA SER A 207 -0.62 -9.74 5.13
C SER A 207 -1.83 -9.17 5.86
N LEU A 208 -2.08 -7.86 5.75
CA LEU A 208 -3.24 -7.21 6.37
C LEU A 208 -4.58 -7.81 5.87
N LEU A 209 -4.69 -8.07 4.56
CA LEU A 209 -5.89 -8.67 3.97
C LEU A 209 -6.04 -10.16 4.34
N LEU A 210 -4.94 -10.91 4.35
CA LEU A 210 -4.94 -12.31 4.74
C LEU A 210 -5.39 -12.48 6.18
N GLU A 211 -4.87 -11.68 7.11
CA GLU A 211 -5.20 -11.74 8.53
C GLU A 211 -6.66 -11.41 8.79
N THR A 212 -7.20 -10.43 8.08
CA THR A 212 -8.62 -10.05 8.20
C THR A 212 -9.59 -10.96 7.43
N GLY A 213 -9.07 -11.98 6.74
CA GLY A 213 -9.87 -12.92 5.95
C GLY A 213 -10.56 -12.27 4.75
N LEU A 214 -9.89 -11.30 4.13
CA LEU A 214 -10.29 -10.65 2.88
C LEU A 214 -9.54 -11.22 1.65
N LYS A 215 -8.58 -12.11 1.89
CA LYS A 215 -7.81 -12.85 0.89
C LYS A 215 -7.81 -14.35 1.21
#